data_AF-A0A7T8GU99-F1
#
_entry.id   AF-A0A7T8GU99-F1
#
_cell.length_a   1.000
_cell.length_b   1.000
_cell.length_c   1.000
_cell.angle_alpha   90.00
_cell.angle_beta   90.00
_cell.angle_gamma   90.00
#
_symmetry.space_group_name_H-M   'P 1'
#
loop_
_entity.id
_entity.type
_entity.pdbx_description
1 polymer ?
#
loop_
_entity_poly.entity_id
_entity_poly.type
_entity_poly.pdbx_seq_one_letter_code
_entity_poly.pdbx_strand_id
1 'polypeptide(L)'
;MERDRRVQVSTFLGAGKTPTEMAKQLNVEISTIYCLKKKLDINQGVERKSGSAGKYKLEPQLICDVIQRAPTTSMRAHAKDLGVGESRVRRAVKECGGKSLVMFERPLLTPQIKVTHLQRCKGLINDLKSAPAGKIIISVMKRTGL
;
A
#
# COMPACT_ATOMS: atom_id res chain seq x y z
N MET A 1 24.35 -6.66 16.52
CA MET A 1 24.44 -5.85 17.75
C MET A 1 23.20 -4.97 17.89
N GLU A 2 22.48 -5.14 19.00
CA GLU A 2 21.38 -4.27 19.44
C GLU A 2 21.84 -2.81 19.62
N ARG A 3 20.90 -1.87 19.61
CA ARG A 3 21.16 -0.44 19.72
C ARG A 3 21.84 -0.09 21.04
N ASP A 4 21.35 -0.66 22.13
CA ASP A 4 21.79 -0.37 23.50
C ASP A 4 23.27 -0.70 23.71
N ARG A 5 23.73 -1.83 23.19
CA ARG A 5 25.14 -2.21 23.24
C ARG A 5 26.04 -1.24 22.49
N ARG A 6 25.58 -0.63 21.39
CA ARG A 6 26.39 0.38 20.67
C ARG A 6 26.47 1.69 21.42
N VAL A 7 25.37 2.08 22.07
CA VAL A 7 25.36 3.26 22.95
C VAL A 7 26.35 3.05 24.09
N GLN A 8 26.35 1.87 24.72
CA GLN A 8 27.33 1.51 25.76
C GLN A 8 28.79 1.52 25.25
N VAL A 9 29.05 1.03 24.03
CA VAL A 9 30.39 1.16 23.43
C VAL A 9 30.76 2.63 23.25
N SER A 10 29.83 3.48 22.81
CA SER A 10 30.10 4.91 22.63
C SER A 10 30.41 5.63 23.95
N THR A 11 29.70 5.29 25.04
CA THR A 11 29.98 5.86 26.36
C THR A 11 31.33 5.40 26.91
N PHE A 12 31.70 4.12 26.72
CA PHE A 12 33.02 3.63 27.12
C PHE A 12 34.17 4.20 26.31
N LEU A 13 33.95 4.46 25.01
CA LEU A 13 34.93 5.17 24.18
C LEU A 13 35.13 6.61 24.67
N GLY A 14 34.06 7.30 25.06
CA GLY A 14 34.13 8.63 25.69
C GLY A 14 34.84 8.62 27.05
N ALA A 15 34.74 7.51 27.80
CA ALA A 15 35.43 7.30 29.07
C ALA A 15 36.89 6.82 28.92
N GLY A 16 37.41 6.68 27.70
CA GLY A 16 38.80 6.30 27.46
C GLY A 16 39.15 4.83 27.72
N LYS A 17 38.16 3.93 27.80
CA LYS A 17 38.43 2.50 28.02
C LYS A 17 39.10 1.83 26.81
N THR A 18 39.91 0.81 27.08
CA THR A 18 40.57 0.04 26.02
C THR A 18 39.58 -0.88 25.28
N PRO A 19 39.76 -1.10 23.96
CA PRO A 19 38.88 -1.98 23.17
C PRO A 19 38.81 -3.42 23.70
N THR A 20 39.89 -3.92 24.30
CA THR A 20 39.98 -5.26 24.89
C THR A 20 39.14 -5.40 26.16
N GLU A 21 39.13 -4.38 27.03
CA GLU A 21 38.25 -4.36 28.22
C GLU A 21 36.78 -4.27 27.83
N MET A 22 36.47 -3.41 26.86
CA MET A 22 35.11 -3.26 26.33
C MET A 22 34.60 -4.57 25.71
N ALA A 23 35.43 -5.27 24.95
CA ALA A 23 35.07 -6.55 24.34
C ALA A 23 34.69 -7.61 25.39
N LYS A 24 35.47 -7.69 26.48
CA LYS A 24 35.19 -8.60 27.60
C LYS A 24 33.93 -8.20 28.37
N GLN A 25 33.74 -6.93 28.68
CA GLN A 25 32.59 -6.45 29.46
C GLN A 25 31.26 -6.53 28.71
N LEU A 26 31.26 -6.19 27.42
CA LEU A 26 30.04 -6.13 26.60
C LEU A 26 29.76 -7.42 25.82
N ASN A 27 30.70 -8.39 25.88
CA ASN A 27 30.70 -9.59 25.06
C ASN A 27 30.49 -9.25 23.58
N VAL A 28 31.37 -8.38 23.07
CA VAL A 28 31.35 -7.85 21.71
C VAL A 28 32.72 -8.11 21.07
N GLU A 29 32.71 -8.50 19.81
CA GLU A 29 33.93 -8.68 19.04
C GLU A 29 34.71 -7.37 18.90
N ILE A 30 36.03 -7.43 19.13
CA ILE A 30 36.94 -6.26 19.06
C ILE A 30 36.83 -5.53 17.71
N SER A 31 36.66 -6.27 16.61
CA SER A 31 36.45 -5.73 15.26
C SER A 31 35.26 -4.78 15.18
N THR A 32 34.18 -5.08 15.91
CA THR A 32 32.97 -4.27 15.93
C THR A 32 33.18 -2.96 16.72
N ILE A 33 33.99 -3.00 17.78
CA ILE A 33 34.36 -1.81 18.56
C ILE A 33 35.18 -0.85 17.68
N TYR A 34 36.17 -1.36 16.95
CA TYR A 34 36.94 -0.54 16.00
C TYR A 34 36.07 0.05 14.89
N CYS A 35 35.12 -0.71 14.36
CA CYS A 35 34.16 -0.19 13.38
C CYS A 35 33.29 0.94 13.95
N LEU A 36 32.87 0.85 15.20
CA LEU A 36 32.10 1.90 15.88
C LEU A 36 32.96 3.13 16.17
N LYS A 37 34.19 2.94 16.66
CA LYS A 37 35.15 4.03 16.85
C LYS A 37 35.36 4.82 15.56
N LYS A 38 35.66 4.13 14.46
CA LYS A 38 35.82 4.75 13.13
C LYS A 38 34.58 5.52 12.67
N LYS A 39 33.36 5.05 13.01
CA LYS A 39 32.12 5.77 12.68
C LYS A 39 31.93 7.03 13.51
N LEU A 40 32.28 6.99 14.79
CA LEU A 40 32.22 8.14 15.68
C LEU A 40 33.23 9.20 15.25
N ASP A 41 34.45 8.79 14.86
CA ASP A 41 35.48 9.70 14.34
C ASP A 41 35.01 10.43 13.05
N ILE A 42 34.16 9.80 12.23
CA ILE A 42 33.59 10.36 11.00
C ILE A 42 32.24 11.07 11.27
N ASN A 43 31.83 11.26 12.54
CA ASN A 43 30.56 11.83 12.94
C ASN A 43 29.31 11.13 12.35
N GLN A 44 29.42 9.85 11.97
CA GLN A 44 28.32 9.05 11.39
C GLN A 44 27.35 8.47 12.45
N GLY A 45 27.53 8.85 13.71
CA GLY A 45 26.69 8.41 14.82
C GLY A 45 26.78 6.91 15.13
N VAL A 46 25.94 6.47 16.07
CA VAL A 46 25.91 5.10 16.62
C VAL A 46 24.91 4.22 15.85
N GLU A 47 24.09 4.83 15.00
CA GLU A 47 23.02 4.17 14.28
C GLU A 47 23.51 3.23 13.17
N ARG A 48 22.67 2.25 12.83
CA ARG A 48 22.95 1.47 11.62
C ARG A 48 22.69 2.37 10.43
N LYS A 49 23.55 2.28 9.42
CA LYS A 49 23.18 2.74 8.09
C LYS A 49 21.95 1.94 7.66
N SER A 50 20.89 2.63 7.25
CA SER A 50 19.80 1.98 6.56
C SER A 50 20.38 1.26 5.35
N GLY A 51 19.92 0.03 5.11
CA GLY A 51 20.32 -0.70 3.91
C GLY A 51 19.95 0.12 2.67
N SER A 52 20.84 0.14 1.68
CA SER A 52 20.49 0.67 0.36
C SER A 52 19.45 -0.26 -0.25
N ALA A 53 18.20 0.19 -0.33
CA ALA A 53 17.21 -0.49 -1.16
C ALA A 53 17.68 -0.43 -2.62
N GLY A 54 17.67 -1.58 -3.31
CA GLY A 54 18.03 -1.63 -4.72
C GLY A 54 17.12 -0.71 -5.56
N LYS A 55 17.69 -0.05 -6.57
CA LYS A 55 16.90 0.78 -7.49
C LYS A 55 15.93 -0.09 -8.29
N TYR A 56 14.70 0.38 -8.39
CA TYR A 56 13.67 -0.25 -9.18
C TYR A 56 13.94 -0.03 -10.68
N LYS A 57 13.90 -1.09 -11.51
CA LYS A 57 14.02 -0.97 -12.99
C LYS A 57 12.88 -0.17 -13.68
N LEU A 58 11.83 0.17 -12.95
CA LEU A 58 10.56 0.72 -13.44
C LEU A 58 9.85 1.37 -12.26
N GLU A 59 9.45 2.63 -12.41
CA GLU A 59 8.79 3.39 -11.36
C GLU A 59 7.42 2.77 -11.01
N PRO A 60 7.10 2.57 -9.72
CA PRO A 60 5.81 2.02 -9.29
C PRO A 60 4.60 2.80 -9.80
N GLN A 61 4.73 4.13 -9.93
CA GLN A 61 3.64 5.00 -10.40
C GLN A 61 3.22 4.68 -11.84
N LEU A 62 4.19 4.44 -12.72
CA LEU A 62 3.91 4.07 -14.12
C LEU A 62 3.11 2.76 -14.22
N ILE A 63 3.41 1.80 -13.34
CA ILE A 63 2.66 0.55 -13.27
C ILE A 63 1.20 0.83 -12.87
N CYS A 64 0.99 1.73 -11.91
CA CYS A 64 -0.36 2.08 -11.46
C CYS A 64 -1.16 2.80 -12.55
N ASP A 65 -0.56 3.72 -13.29
CA ASP A 65 -1.23 4.44 -14.37
C ASP A 65 -1.73 3.50 -15.47
N VAL A 66 -0.92 2.50 -15.84
CA VAL A 66 -1.28 1.50 -16.86
C VAL A 66 -2.45 0.64 -16.38
N ILE A 67 -2.44 0.24 -15.11
CA ILE A 67 -3.52 -0.58 -14.53
C ILE A 67 -4.80 0.24 -14.39
N GLN A 68 -4.72 1.52 -14.06
CA GLN A 68 -5.90 2.40 -13.98
C GLN A 68 -6.59 2.59 -15.34
N ARG A 69 -5.83 2.59 -16.44
CA ARG A 69 -6.39 2.65 -17.80
C ARG A 69 -7.14 1.38 -18.19
N ALA A 70 -6.70 0.22 -17.71
CA ALA A 70 -7.31 -1.08 -17.99
C ALA A 70 -7.41 -1.92 -16.69
N PRO A 71 -8.36 -1.60 -15.79
CA PRO A 71 -8.45 -2.25 -14.48
C PRO A 71 -9.03 -3.67 -14.55
N THR A 72 -9.66 -4.03 -15.66
CA THR A 72 -10.31 -5.33 -15.88
C THR A 72 -9.37 -6.41 -16.38
N THR A 73 -8.18 -6.05 -16.87
CA THR A 73 -7.19 -7.02 -17.35
C THR A 73 -6.41 -7.62 -16.18
N SER A 74 -5.99 -8.87 -16.34
CA SER A 74 -5.27 -9.58 -15.29
C SER A 74 -3.91 -8.95 -14.99
N MET A 75 -3.45 -9.03 -13.74
CA MET A 75 -2.10 -8.58 -13.35
C MET A 75 -0.99 -9.29 -14.16
N ARG A 76 -1.22 -10.54 -14.57
CA ARG A 76 -0.30 -11.31 -15.41
C ARG A 76 -0.18 -10.73 -16.83
N ALA A 77 -1.28 -10.25 -17.40
CA ALA A 77 -1.26 -9.57 -18.70
C ALA A 77 -0.46 -8.26 -18.62
N HIS A 78 -0.78 -7.42 -17.62
CA HIS A 78 -0.02 -6.19 -17.33
C HIS A 78 1.48 -6.46 -17.13
N ALA A 79 1.83 -7.54 -16.42
CA ALA A 79 3.22 -7.93 -16.21
C ALA A 79 3.95 -8.26 -17.53
N LYS A 80 3.27 -8.96 -18.44
CA LYS A 80 3.80 -9.29 -19.77
C LYS A 80 4.01 -8.04 -20.62
N ASP A 81 3.01 -7.15 -20.65
CA ASP A 81 3.05 -5.92 -21.45
C ASP A 81 4.13 -4.94 -20.95
N LEU A 82 4.33 -4.88 -19.64
CA LEU A 82 5.33 -4.02 -19.00
C LEU A 82 6.72 -4.67 -18.88
N GLY A 83 6.87 -5.95 -19.25
CA GLY A 83 8.13 -6.69 -19.11
C GLY A 83 8.63 -6.81 -17.66
N VAL A 84 7.72 -6.83 -16.68
CA VAL A 84 8.05 -6.93 -15.25
C VAL A 84 7.50 -8.22 -14.65
N GLY A 85 8.05 -8.64 -13.52
CA GLY A 85 7.49 -9.76 -12.76
C GLY A 85 6.11 -9.43 -12.18
N GLU A 86 5.22 -10.41 -12.17
CA GLU A 86 3.85 -10.29 -11.64
C GLU A 86 3.83 -9.83 -10.16
N SER A 87 4.79 -10.30 -9.36
CA SER A 87 4.95 -9.88 -7.96
C SER A 87 5.12 -8.36 -7.80
N ARG A 88 5.75 -7.72 -8.78
CA ARG A 88 5.97 -6.28 -8.80
C ARG A 88 4.70 -5.52 -9.16
N VAL A 89 3.95 -6.02 -10.13
CA VAL A 89 2.63 -5.49 -10.50
C VAL A 89 1.72 -5.55 -9.28
N ARG A 90 1.63 -6.71 -8.63
CA ARG A 90 0.83 -6.88 -7.41
C ARG A 90 1.24 -5.93 -6.29
N ARG A 91 2.54 -5.72 -6.09
CA ARG A 91 3.05 -4.78 -5.09
C ARG A 91 2.67 -3.34 -5.43
N ALA A 92 2.87 -2.90 -6.67
CA ALA A 92 2.50 -1.57 -7.11
C ALA A 92 0.99 -1.31 -6.97
N VAL A 93 0.15 -2.28 -7.37
CA VAL A 93 -1.31 -2.22 -7.15
C VAL A 93 -1.64 -2.01 -5.68
N LYS A 94 -1.01 -2.77 -4.78
CA LYS A 94 -1.24 -2.64 -3.34
C LYS A 94 -0.78 -1.29 -2.79
N GLU A 95 0.37 -0.79 -3.23
CA GLU A 95 0.90 0.52 -2.84
C GLU A 95 -0.01 1.67 -3.31
N CYS A 96 -0.63 1.51 -4.48
CA CYS A 96 -1.64 2.43 -5.02
C CYS A 96 -3.06 2.21 -4.46
N GLY A 97 -3.21 1.38 -3.43
CA GLY A 97 -4.50 1.13 -2.78
C GLY A 97 -5.49 0.27 -3.57
N GLY A 98 -5.06 -0.33 -4.69
CA GLY A 98 -5.87 -1.19 -5.52
C GLY A 98 -6.22 -2.51 -4.82
N LYS A 99 -7.46 -2.97 -5.01
CA LYS A 99 -7.97 -4.25 -4.52
C LYS A 99 -8.47 -5.07 -5.70
N SER A 100 -8.15 -6.36 -5.71
CA SER A 100 -8.78 -7.31 -6.63
C SER A 100 -10.21 -7.54 -6.16
N LEU A 101 -11.17 -6.90 -6.83
CA LEU A 101 -12.59 -7.18 -6.64
C LEU A 101 -13.02 -8.16 -7.74
N VAL A 102 -13.64 -9.28 -7.33
CA VAL A 102 -14.32 -10.15 -8.29
C VAL A 102 -15.54 -9.36 -8.77
N MET A 103 -15.57 -9.05 -10.06
CA MET A 103 -16.71 -8.39 -10.67
C MET A 103 -17.84 -9.42 -10.79
N PHE A 104 -18.94 -9.17 -10.07
CA PHE A 104 -20.18 -9.92 -10.33
C PHE A 104 -20.74 -9.45 -11.66
N GLU A 105 -21.03 -10.39 -12.56
CA GLU A 105 -21.75 -10.10 -13.79
C GLU A 105 -23.10 -9.46 -13.43
N ARG A 106 -23.25 -8.18 -13.77
CA ARG A 106 -24.54 -7.51 -13.66
C ARG A 106 -25.29 -7.76 -14.96
N PRO A 107 -26.59 -8.11 -14.92
CA PRO A 107 -27.38 -8.19 -16.12
C PRO A 107 -27.27 -6.86 -16.87
N LEU A 108 -26.94 -6.93 -18.16
CA LEU A 108 -26.79 -5.76 -19.02
C LEU A 108 -28.14 -5.04 -19.06
N LEU A 109 -28.23 -3.89 -18.37
CA LEU A 109 -29.40 -3.03 -18.48
C LEU A 109 -29.44 -2.49 -19.91
N THR A 110 -30.43 -2.92 -20.68
CA THR A 110 -30.70 -2.33 -21.99
C THR A 110 -30.94 -0.82 -21.83
N PRO A 111 -30.65 0.00 -22.86
CA PRO A 111 -30.89 1.44 -22.80
C PRO A 111 -32.32 1.78 -22.36
N GLN A 112 -33.30 1.00 -22.83
CA GLN A 112 -34.71 1.13 -22.44
C GLN A 112 -34.92 0.91 -20.93
N ILE A 113 -34.35 -0.15 -20.36
CA ILE A 113 -34.46 -0.43 -18.91
C ILE A 113 -33.86 0.72 -18.09
N LYS A 114 -32.74 1.30 -18.54
CA LYS A 114 -32.13 2.46 -17.87
C LYS A 114 -33.06 3.67 -17.84
N VAL A 115 -33.71 3.97 -18.97
CA VAL A 115 -34.67 5.08 -19.08
C VAL A 115 -35.89 4.84 -18.18
N THR A 116 -36.47 3.64 -18.21
CA THR A 116 -37.61 3.28 -17.35
C THR A 116 -37.23 3.36 -15.87
N HIS A 117 -36.04 2.89 -15.49
CA HIS A 117 -35.55 2.96 -14.12
C HIS A 117 -35.37 4.42 -13.66
N LEU A 118 -34.76 5.25 -14.50
CA LEU A 118 -34.59 6.68 -14.22
C LEU A 118 -35.94 7.38 -14.00
N GLN A 119 -36.91 7.14 -14.88
CA GLN A 119 -38.26 7.71 -14.76
C GLN A 119 -38.94 7.29 -13.46
N ARG A 120 -38.84 6.02 -13.08
CA ARG A 120 -39.39 5.52 -11.81
C ARG A 120 -38.74 6.18 -10.60
N CYS A 121 -37.40 6.27 -10.58
CA CYS A 121 -36.69 6.95 -9.48
C CYS A 121 -37.08 8.42 -9.38
N LYS A 122 -37.26 9.12 -10.51
CA LYS A 122 -37.73 10.52 -10.52
C LYS A 122 -39.14 10.66 -9.94
N GLY A 123 -40.06 9.75 -10.30
CA GLY A 123 -41.40 9.69 -9.71
C GLY A 123 -41.35 9.51 -8.19
N LEU A 124 -40.59 8.53 -7.71
CA LEU A 124 -40.43 8.26 -6.29
C LEU A 124 -39.84 9.44 -5.52
N ILE A 125 -38.85 10.14 -6.09
CA ILE A 125 -38.27 11.34 -5.48
C ILE A 125 -39.31 12.46 -5.37
N ASN A 126 -40.13 12.65 -6.40
CA ASN A 126 -41.19 13.66 -6.36
C ASN A 126 -42.27 13.30 -5.34
N ASP A 127 -42.69 12.04 -5.30
CA ASP A 127 -43.65 11.56 -4.31
C ASP A 127 -43.12 11.72 -2.88
N LEU A 128 -41.83 11.43 -2.65
CA LEU A 128 -41.17 11.65 -1.36
C LEU A 128 -41.12 13.13 -0.97
N LYS A 129 -40.90 14.03 -1.93
CA LYS A 129 -40.88 15.48 -1.68
C LYS A 129 -42.27 16.04 -1.35
N SER A 130 -43.31 15.50 -1.97
CA SER A 130 -44.69 15.95 -1.79
C SER A 130 -45.43 15.23 -0.66
N ALA A 131 -44.84 14.17 -0.09
CA ALA A 131 -45.48 13.41 0.97
C ALA A 131 -45.40 14.13 2.34
N PRO A 132 -46.50 14.17 3.12
CA PRO A 132 -46.47 14.61 4.51
C PRO A 132 -45.66 13.65 5.37
N ALA A 133 -45.01 14.17 6.42
CA ALA A 133 -44.18 13.40 7.33
C ALA A 133 -44.94 12.18 7.90
N GLY A 134 -44.32 10.99 7.81
CA GLY A 134 -44.86 9.75 8.38
C GLY A 134 -45.64 8.83 7.44
N LYS A 135 -45.73 9.10 6.12
CA LYS A 135 -46.30 8.16 5.14
C LYS A 135 -45.25 7.22 4.54
N ILE A 136 -45.62 5.93 4.41
CA ILE A 136 -44.84 4.91 3.70
C ILE A 136 -45.28 4.90 2.23
N ILE A 137 -44.34 5.13 1.31
CA ILE A 137 -44.58 5.01 -0.13
C ILE A 137 -44.20 3.59 -0.57
N ILE A 138 -45.18 2.78 -0.97
CA ILE A 138 -44.95 1.41 -1.47
C ILE A 138 -44.98 1.44 -3.00
N SER A 139 -43.82 1.23 -3.64
CA SER A 139 -43.74 1.07 -5.09
C SER A 139 -43.98 -0.39 -5.47
N VAL A 140 -45.12 -0.70 -6.07
CA VAL A 140 -45.43 -2.06 -6.53
C VAL A 140 -44.85 -2.26 -7.94
N MET A 141 -43.83 -3.11 -8.07
CA MET A 141 -43.32 -3.53 -9.37
C MET A 141 -44.34 -4.44 -10.06
N LYS A 142 -45.07 -3.91 -11.04
CA LYS A 142 -45.77 -4.77 -12.01
C LYS A 142 -44.72 -5.45 -12.89
N ARG A 143 -44.66 -6.79 -12.84
CA ARG A 143 -43.92 -7.59 -13.84
C ARG A 143 -44.66 -7.44 -15.16
N THR A 144 -44.20 -6.54 -16.02
CA THR A 144 -44.53 -6.61 -17.43
C THR A 144 -43.76 -7.81 -17.99
N GLY A 145 -44.48 -8.87 -18.35
CA GLY A 145 -43.90 -10.05 -18.98
C GLY A 145 -43.08 -9.65 -20.20
N LEU A 146 -41.89 -10.25 -20.30
CA LEU A 146 -41.13 -10.36 -21.54
C LEU A 146 -41.78 -11.43 -22.41
#